data_AF-W9XD74-F1
#
_entry.id   AF-W9XD74-F1
#
_cell.length_a   1.000
_cell.length_b   1.000
_cell.length_c   1.000
_cell.angle_alpha   90.00
_cell.angle_beta   90.00
_cell.angle_gamma   90.00
#
_symmetry.space_group_name_H-M   'P 1'
#
loop_
_entity.id
_entity.type
_entity.pdbx_description
1 polymer ?
#
loop_
_entity_poly.entity_id
_entity_poly.type
_entity_poly.pdbx_seq_one_letter_code
_entity_poly.pdbx_strand_id
1 'polypeptide(L)'
;MAGVQMIIMINKKEGTTDLEFYKYWNEVHGPMFLDKVPLARKYISKYEQYHMNGAERSEIVKQMADAGSVSVDRCDGVSVLSADSLEDLQKVLTSKEFLETVNPDNHVYAGQITSVLLSEGEKVLMYERDADAAATGPR
;
A
#
# COMPACT_ATOMS: atom_id res chain seq x y z
N MET A 1 -22.50 -0.65 3.54
CA MET A 1 -21.49 -0.56 4.62
C MET A 1 -20.39 0.35 4.12
N ALA A 2 -19.81 1.19 4.98
CA ALA A 2 -18.72 2.07 4.58
C ALA A 2 -17.47 1.21 4.38
N GLY A 3 -16.82 1.33 3.22
CA GLY A 3 -15.64 0.53 2.89
C GLY A 3 -14.45 0.83 3.80
N VAL A 4 -13.45 -0.04 3.76
CA VAL A 4 -12.18 0.14 4.47
C VAL A 4 -11.02 0.05 3.49
N GLN A 5 -9.94 0.75 3.81
CA GLN A 5 -8.67 0.62 3.10
C GLN A 5 -7.56 0.31 4.10
N MET A 6 -6.78 -0.72 3.83
CA MET A 6 -5.54 -1.00 4.55
C MET A 6 -4.37 -0.52 3.71
N ILE A 7 -3.66 0.47 4.22
CA ILE A 7 -2.42 0.99 3.64
C ILE A 7 -1.27 0.25 4.29
N ILE A 8 -0.45 -0.42 3.49
CA ILE A 8 0.68 -1.26 3.92
C ILE A 8 1.94 -0.64 3.36
N MET A 9 2.74 -0.02 4.23
CA MET A 9 4.05 0.54 3.90
C MET A 9 5.10 -0.55 4.08
N ILE A 10 5.94 -0.75 3.05
CA ILE A 10 6.92 -1.83 3.00
C ILE A 10 8.30 -1.23 2.77
N ASN A 11 9.23 -1.58 3.66
CA ASN A 11 10.65 -1.37 3.45
C ASN A 11 11.22 -2.68 2.92
N LYS A 12 11.98 -2.62 1.83
CA LYS A 12 12.59 -3.82 1.27
C LYS A 12 13.63 -4.39 2.24
N LYS A 13 13.85 -5.70 2.15
CA LYS A 13 14.85 -6.39 2.97
C LYS A 13 16.25 -5.86 2.67
N GLU A 14 17.08 -5.73 3.71
CA GLU A 14 18.47 -5.30 3.57
C GLU A 14 19.23 -6.18 2.55
N GLY A 15 20.04 -5.53 1.71
CA GLY A 15 20.75 -6.19 0.62
C GLY A 15 19.93 -6.42 -0.66
N THR A 16 18.62 -6.15 -0.66
CA THR A 16 17.76 -6.28 -1.85
C THR A 16 17.81 -5.00 -2.69
N THR A 17 18.04 -5.14 -3.99
CA THR A 17 17.96 -4.00 -4.93
C THR A 17 16.49 -3.59 -5.17
N ASP A 18 16.27 -2.37 -5.65
CA ASP A 18 14.91 -1.89 -5.99
C ASP A 18 14.25 -2.81 -7.02
N LEU A 19 15.01 -3.21 -8.06
CA LEU A 19 14.52 -4.06 -9.13
C LEU A 19 14.13 -5.47 -8.64
N GLU A 20 14.95 -6.08 -7.78
CA GLU A 20 14.63 -7.39 -7.19
C GLU A 20 13.38 -7.32 -6.32
N PHE A 21 13.27 -6.28 -5.49
CA PHE A 21 12.10 -6.05 -4.65
C PHE A 21 10.84 -5.89 -5.51
N TYR A 22 10.87 -5.02 -6.53
CA TYR A 22 9.70 -4.80 -7.39
C TYR A 22 9.31 -6.05 -8.16
N LYS A 23 10.28 -6.74 -8.78
CA LYS A 23 10.00 -7.95 -9.55
C LYS A 23 9.40 -9.03 -8.68
N TYR A 24 10.01 -9.32 -7.53
CA TYR A 24 9.47 -10.35 -6.64
C TYR A 24 8.08 -9.97 -6.14
N TRP A 25 7.89 -8.72 -5.72
CA TRP A 25 6.63 -8.29 -5.15
C TRP A 25 5.47 -8.28 -6.17
N ASN A 26 5.73 -7.82 -7.39
CA ASN A 26 4.75 -7.75 -8.47
C ASN A 26 4.51 -9.11 -9.17
N GLU A 27 5.57 -9.88 -9.42
CA GLU A 27 5.48 -11.09 -10.26
C GLU A 27 5.32 -12.37 -9.44
N VAL A 28 5.66 -12.36 -8.14
CA VAL A 28 5.60 -13.54 -7.27
C VAL A 28 4.62 -13.33 -6.12
N HIS A 29 4.89 -12.38 -5.24
CA HIS A 29 4.12 -12.22 -4.01
C HIS A 29 2.66 -11.81 -4.27
N GLY A 30 2.43 -10.77 -5.09
CA GLY A 30 1.09 -10.30 -5.44
C GLY A 30 0.20 -11.39 -6.05
N PRO A 31 0.65 -12.08 -7.11
CA PRO A 31 -0.06 -13.23 -7.68
C PRO A 31 -0.25 -14.37 -6.67
N MET A 32 0.76 -14.69 -5.85
CA MET A 32 0.64 -15.70 -4.81
C MET A 32 -0.49 -15.38 -3.83
N PHE A 33 -0.59 -14.13 -3.37
CA PHE A 33 -1.69 -13.70 -2.50
C PHE A 33 -3.06 -13.91 -3.16
N LEU A 34 -3.22 -13.50 -4.42
CA LEU A 34 -4.49 -13.61 -5.14
C LEU A 34 -4.86 -15.05 -5.52
N ASP A 35 -3.88 -15.92 -5.76
CA ASP A 35 -4.11 -17.27 -6.27
C ASP A 35 -4.13 -18.33 -5.18
N LYS A 36 -3.42 -18.10 -4.06
CA LYS A 36 -3.34 -19.05 -2.94
C LYS A 36 -4.31 -18.73 -1.81
N VAL A 37 -4.88 -17.52 -1.77
CA VAL A 37 -5.89 -17.13 -0.78
C VAL A 37 -7.23 -16.90 -1.48
N PRO A 38 -8.10 -17.92 -1.63
CA PRO A 38 -9.37 -17.78 -2.33
C PRO A 38 -10.26 -16.67 -1.77
N LEU A 39 -10.16 -16.42 -0.46
CA LEU A 39 -10.88 -15.35 0.21
C LEU A 39 -10.46 -13.96 -0.26
N ALA A 40 -9.22 -13.78 -0.73
CA ALA A 40 -8.75 -12.48 -1.23
C ALA A 40 -9.61 -12.00 -2.40
N ARG A 41 -9.83 -12.85 -3.42
CA ARG A 41 -10.68 -12.51 -4.58
C ARG A 41 -12.16 -12.35 -4.25
N LYS A 42 -12.59 -12.88 -3.09
CA LYS A 42 -13.98 -12.79 -2.64
C LYS A 42 -14.26 -11.50 -1.86
N TYR A 43 -13.30 -11.07 -1.05
CA TYR A 43 -13.52 -10.05 -0.01
C TYR A 43 -12.68 -8.77 -0.21
N ILE A 44 -11.62 -8.82 -1.01
CA ILE A 44 -10.85 -7.64 -1.40
C ILE A 44 -11.43 -7.09 -2.71
N SER A 45 -11.97 -5.88 -2.65
CA SER A 45 -12.56 -5.20 -3.81
C SER A 45 -11.51 -4.53 -4.70
N LYS A 46 -10.34 -4.20 -4.13
CA LYS A 46 -9.21 -3.62 -4.88
C LYS A 46 -7.88 -3.95 -4.21
N TYR A 47 -6.88 -4.29 -5.01
CA TYR A 47 -5.49 -4.44 -4.56
C TYR A 47 -4.57 -3.63 -5.48
N GLU A 48 -3.83 -2.69 -4.91
CA GLU A 48 -2.89 -1.82 -5.62
C GLU A 48 -1.50 -1.95 -5.02
N GLN A 49 -0.47 -1.90 -5.88
CA GLN A 49 0.93 -1.78 -5.50
C GLN A 49 1.50 -0.48 -6.08
N TYR A 50 2.10 0.34 -5.22
CA TYR A 50 2.83 1.54 -5.57
C TYR A 50 4.31 1.29 -5.34
N HIS A 51 5.09 1.23 -6.42
CA HIS A 51 6.53 1.04 -6.38
C HIS A 51 7.21 2.41 -6.35
N MET A 52 8.02 2.69 -5.33
CA MET A 52 8.71 3.98 -5.20
C MET A 52 10.16 3.86 -5.65
N ASN A 53 10.46 4.25 -6.89
CA ASN A 53 11.83 4.20 -7.40
C ASN A 53 12.78 5.06 -6.57
N GLY A 54 14.03 4.61 -6.36
CA GLY A 54 14.98 5.29 -5.50
C GLY A 54 15.32 6.73 -5.92
N ALA A 55 15.38 7.02 -7.22
CA ALA A 55 15.82 8.33 -7.73
C ALA A 55 14.75 9.43 -7.59
N GLU A 56 13.53 9.17 -8.03
CA GLU A 56 12.37 10.05 -7.89
C GLU A 56 12.03 10.28 -6.41
N ARG A 57 12.10 9.21 -5.60
CA ARG A 57 11.93 9.29 -4.16
C ARG A 57 12.95 10.20 -3.50
N SER A 58 14.24 10.05 -3.83
CA SER A 58 15.29 10.90 -3.24
C SER A 58 15.07 12.38 -3.52
N GLU A 59 14.62 12.73 -4.72
CA GLU A 59 14.36 14.11 -5.09
C GLU A 59 13.12 14.66 -4.36
N ILE A 60 12.01 13.92 -4.31
CA ILE A 60 10.78 14.33 -3.59
C ILE A 60 11.06 14.51 -2.10
N VAL A 61 11.77 13.55 -1.48
CA VAL A 61 12.11 13.61 -0.05
C VAL A 61 12.97 14.84 0.23
N LYS A 62 13.95 15.14 -0.63
CA LYS A 62 14.80 16.32 -0.48
C LYS A 62 13.98 17.61 -0.59
N GLN A 63 13.14 17.74 -1.61
CA GLN A 63 12.30 18.93 -1.80
C GLN A 63 11.34 19.16 -0.62
N MET A 64 10.72 18.11 -0.11
CA MET A 64 9.81 18.20 1.04
C MET A 64 10.55 18.54 2.34
N ALA A 65 11.76 17.99 2.53
CA ALA A 65 12.62 18.33 3.66
C ALA A 65 13.08 19.79 3.61
N ASP A 66 13.51 20.27 2.43
CA ASP A 66 13.91 21.66 2.20
C ASP A 66 12.73 22.63 2.45
N ALA A 67 11.49 22.20 2.20
CA ALA A 67 10.26 22.93 2.51
C ALA A 67 9.86 22.88 4.00
N GLY A 68 10.65 22.26 4.87
CA GLY A 68 10.37 22.17 6.31
C GLY A 68 9.24 21.18 6.68
N SER A 69 8.90 20.27 5.77
CA SER A 69 7.88 19.24 6.04
C SER A 69 8.40 18.19 7.02
N VAL A 70 7.48 17.55 7.75
CA VAL A 70 7.78 16.39 8.59
C VAL A 70 8.44 15.30 7.74
N SER A 71 9.43 14.61 8.29
CA SER A 71 10.19 13.56 7.61
C SER A 71 9.26 12.64 6.82
N VAL A 72 9.39 12.65 5.48
CA VAL A 72 8.67 11.70 4.61
C VAL A 72 9.17 10.31 4.96
N ASP A 73 8.30 9.49 5.56
CA ASP A 73 8.69 8.18 6.05
C ASP A 73 9.15 7.30 4.88
N ARG A 74 10.27 6.63 5.11
CA ARG A 74 11.08 6.02 4.06
C ARG A 74 10.62 4.60 3.80
N CYS A 75 9.46 4.43 3.16
CA CYS A 75 9.10 3.13 2.57
C CYS A 75 9.61 3.00 1.13
N ASP A 76 9.78 1.76 0.67
CA ASP A 76 10.22 1.42 -0.69
C ASP A 76 9.04 0.93 -1.57
N GLY A 77 7.89 0.65 -0.95
CA GLY A 77 6.64 0.38 -1.64
C GLY A 77 5.42 0.54 -0.72
N VAL A 78 4.25 0.78 -1.32
CA VAL A 78 2.97 0.85 -0.63
C VAL A 78 1.96 -0.09 -1.29
N SER A 79 1.32 -0.95 -0.50
CA SER A 79 0.15 -1.71 -0.94
C SER A 79 -1.11 -1.09 -0.37
N VAL A 80 -2.18 -1.04 -1.18
CA VAL A 80 -3.51 -0.65 -0.73
C VAL A 80 -4.48 -1.79 -0.98
N LEU A 81 -5.07 -2.31 0.11
CA LEU A 81 -6.16 -3.29 0.05
C LEU A 81 -7.46 -2.62 0.42
N SER A 82 -8.41 -2.56 -0.50
CA SER A 82 -9.77 -2.08 -0.25
C SER A 82 -10.70 -3.26 -0.03
N ALA A 83 -11.61 -3.14 0.95
CA ALA A 83 -12.66 -4.12 1.22
C ALA A 83 -13.96 -3.42 1.62
N ASP A 84 -15.08 -4.12 1.52
CA ASP A 84 -16.40 -3.56 1.85
C ASP A 84 -16.62 -3.35 3.36
N SER A 85 -15.85 -4.07 4.18
CA SER A 85 -15.88 -3.97 5.63
C SER A 85 -14.56 -4.42 6.27
N LEU A 86 -14.33 -4.00 7.52
CA LEU A 86 -13.22 -4.51 8.33
C LEU A 86 -13.30 -6.02 8.55
N GLU A 87 -14.51 -6.56 8.71
CA GLU A 87 -14.73 -7.99 8.91
C GLU A 87 -14.26 -8.80 7.68
N ASP A 88 -14.54 -8.31 6.48
CA ASP A 88 -14.13 -8.97 5.24
C ASP A 88 -12.61 -8.95 5.05
N LEU A 89 -11.97 -7.84 5.39
CA LEU A 89 -10.50 -7.76 5.44
C LEU A 89 -9.93 -8.76 6.47
N GLN A 90 -10.52 -8.83 7.67
CA GLN A 90 -10.10 -9.76 8.72
C GLN A 90 -10.22 -11.23 8.28
N LYS A 91 -11.32 -11.61 7.62
CA LYS A 91 -11.51 -12.97 7.08
C LYS A 91 -10.36 -13.38 6.17
N VAL A 92 -9.83 -12.46 5.37
CA VAL A 92 -8.69 -12.72 4.47
C VAL A 92 -7.39 -12.84 5.27
N LEU A 93 -7.07 -11.84 6.08
CA LEU A 93 -5.78 -11.74 6.80
C LEU A 93 -5.61 -12.76 7.94
N THR A 94 -6.70 -13.34 8.42
CA THR A 94 -6.69 -14.40 9.44
C THR A 94 -6.97 -15.78 8.85
N SER A 95 -7.14 -15.89 7.54
CA SER A 95 -7.32 -17.17 6.87
C SER A 95 -6.08 -18.05 7.00
N LYS A 96 -6.32 -19.37 7.04
CA LYS A 96 -5.24 -20.36 7.11
C LYS A 96 -4.28 -20.22 5.92
N GLU A 97 -4.83 -20.04 4.72
CA GLU A 97 -4.08 -19.90 3.48
C GLU A 97 -3.15 -18.69 3.52
N PHE A 98 -3.65 -17.54 4.00
CA PHE A 98 -2.82 -16.35 4.18
C PHE A 98 -1.71 -16.59 5.20
N LEU A 99 -2.07 -17.08 6.40
CA LEU A 99 -1.13 -17.24 7.50
C LEU A 99 -0.03 -18.27 7.23
N GLU A 100 -0.34 -19.33 6.50
CA GLU A 100 0.61 -20.42 6.21
C GLU A 100 1.40 -20.21 4.91
N THR A 101 0.87 -19.45 3.95
CA THR A 101 1.50 -19.28 2.62
C THR A 101 2.05 -17.88 2.39
N VAL A 102 1.21 -16.86 2.56
CA VAL A 102 1.53 -15.48 2.16
C VAL A 102 2.30 -14.76 3.25
N ASN A 103 1.88 -14.90 4.50
CA ASN A 103 2.50 -14.22 5.62
C ASN A 103 3.99 -14.59 5.80
N PRO A 104 4.40 -15.88 5.69
CA PRO A 104 5.82 -16.23 5.76
C PRO A 104 6.64 -15.69 4.58
N ASP A 105 6.03 -15.57 3.39
CA ASP A 105 6.68 -15.06 2.17
C ASP A 105 7.07 -13.57 2.29
N ASN A 106 6.40 -12.80 3.16
CA ASN A 106 6.76 -11.41 3.45
C ASN A 106 8.25 -11.24 3.79
N HIS A 107 8.86 -12.18 4.53
CA HIS A 107 10.27 -12.10 4.94
C HIS A 107 11.28 -12.37 3.81
N VAL A 108 10.81 -12.82 2.64
CA VAL A 108 11.66 -13.02 1.46
C VAL A 108 12.11 -11.68 0.90
N TYR A 109 11.18 -10.72 0.80
CA TYR A 109 11.38 -9.46 0.09
C TYR A 109 11.28 -8.21 1.00
N ALA A 110 10.53 -8.28 2.11
CA ALA A 110 10.33 -7.16 3.03
C ALA A 110 11.22 -7.28 4.28
N GLY A 111 11.76 -6.15 4.72
CA GLY A 111 12.46 -6.01 6.00
C GLY A 111 11.52 -5.54 7.11
N GLN A 112 10.83 -4.42 6.89
CA GLN A 112 9.83 -3.87 7.81
C GLN A 112 8.53 -3.63 7.07
N ILE A 113 7.41 -3.97 7.72
CA ILE A 113 6.07 -3.71 7.23
C ILE A 113 5.31 -2.94 8.32
N THR A 114 4.73 -1.80 7.95
CA THR A 114 3.86 -1.00 8.80
C THR A 114 2.51 -0.88 8.13
N SER A 115 1.41 -0.95 8.87
CA SER A 115 0.07 -0.86 8.30
C SER A 115 -0.79 0.16 9.01
N VAL A 116 -1.63 0.86 8.24
CA VAL A 116 -2.64 1.80 8.72
C VAL A 116 -3.99 1.37 8.14
N LEU A 117 -5.01 1.33 8.99
CA LEU A 117 -6.39 1.05 8.57
C LEU A 117 -7.16 2.37 8.50
N LEU A 118 -7.77 2.63 7.34
CA LEU A 118 -8.65 3.76 7.10
C LEU A 118 -10.08 3.25 7.00
N SER A 119 -10.97 3.79 7.84
CA SER A 119 -12.39 3.47 7.84
C SER A 119 -13.18 4.65 7.27
N GLU A 120 -13.97 4.39 6.23
CA GLU A 120 -14.87 5.41 5.66
C GLU A 120 -15.94 5.88 6.66
N GLY A 121 -16.28 5.04 7.65
CA GLY A 121 -17.25 5.40 8.70
C GLY A 121 -16.80 6.54 9.61
N GLU A 122 -15.50 6.83 9.65
CA GLU A 122 -14.90 7.90 10.46
C GLU A 122 -14.25 8.99 9.59
N LYS A 123 -14.43 8.92 8.26
CA LYS A 123 -13.84 9.88 7.34
C LYS A 123 -14.51 11.24 7.48
N VAL A 124 -13.69 12.27 7.74
CA VAL A 124 -14.10 13.67 7.65
C VAL A 124 -13.43 14.28 6.42
N LEU A 125 -14.23 14.65 5.41
CA LEU A 125 -13.72 15.38 4.26
C LEU A 125 -13.47 16.83 4.68
N MET A 126 -12.19 17.21 4.75
CA MET A 126 -11.80 18.57 5.13
C MET A 126 -11.93 19.56 3.97
N TYR A 127 -11.63 19.12 2.74
CA TYR A 127 -11.64 19.94 1.54
C TYR A 127 -11.63 19.05 0.30
N GLU A 128 -12.43 19.43 -0.70
CA GLU A 128 -12.36 18.90 -2.07
C GLU A 128 -12.40 20.10 -3.02
N ARG A 129 -11.49 20.14 -3.98
CA ARG A 129 -11.47 21.20 -4.98
C ARG A 129 -12.52 20.89 -6.04
N ASP A 130 -13.36 21.86 -6.39
CA ASP A 130 -14.25 21.74 -7.55
C ASP A 130 -13.42 21.47 -8.81
N ALA A 131 -13.73 20.38 -9.51
CA ALA A 131 -13.00 19.93 -10.70
C ALA A 131 -12.98 21.01 -11.81
N ASP A 132 -14.01 21.86 -11.86
CA ASP A 132 -14.15 22.93 -12.85
C ASP A 132 -13.40 24.22 -12.49
N ALA A 133 -12.98 24.40 -11.23
CA ALA A 133 -12.28 25.61 -10.77
C ALA A 133 -10.77 25.59 -11.10
N ALA A 134 -10.20 24.44 -11.46
CA ALA A 134 -8.77 24.28 -11.71
C ALA A 134 -8.28 24.86 -13.05
N ALA A 135 -9.20 25.22 -13.97
CA ALA A 135 -8.86 25.70 -15.31
C ALA A 135 -8.51 27.21 -15.39
N THR A 136 -8.61 27.96 -14.29
CA THR A 136 -8.47 29.44 -14.29
C THR A 136 -7.36 29.95 -13.35
N GLY A 137 -6.24 29.25 -13.23
CA GLY A 137 -5.03 29.74 -12.54
C GLY A 137 -3.98 30.28 -13.54
N PRO A 138 -3.19 31.32 -13.18
CA PRO A 138 -2.34 32.03 -14.14
C PRO A 138 -1.13 31.18 -14.56
N ARG A 139 -0.84 31.21 -15.87
CA ARG A 139 0.37 30.64 -16.50
C ARG A 139 1.62 31.38 -16.09
#